data_AF-A0AAV4EIA4-F1
#
_entry.id   AF-A0AAV4EIA4-F1
#
_cell.length_a   1.000
_cell.length_b   1.000
_cell.length_c   1.000
_cell.angle_alpha   90.00
_cell.angle_beta   90.00
_cell.angle_gamma   90.00
#
_symmetry.space_group_name_H-M   'P 1'
#
loop_
_entity.id
_entity.type
_entity.pdbx_description
1 polymer ?
#
loop_
_entity_poly.entity_id
_entity_poly.type
_entity_poly.pdbx_seq_one_letter_code
_entity_poly.pdbx_strand_id
1 'polypeptide(L)'
;MASGRHGETNPSLRLTRRSVLISRLATIRNTVSGDTWSDFVENFNYSVLHYAFRFQCDRNYHGPNCAAFCRPRDDSFGHNTCTSNGTMVCLDGWEGQYCDTGESAAPLKSDIAS
;
A
#
# COMPACT_ATOMS: atom_id res chain seq x y z
N MET A 1 -6.27 6.76 -1.09
CA MET A 1 -7.44 7.69 -1.18
C MET A 1 -7.65 8.36 0.19
N ALA A 2 -7.56 9.69 0.28
CA ALA A 2 -7.91 10.41 1.50
C ALA A 2 -9.38 10.82 1.41
N SER A 3 -10.24 10.29 2.30
CA SER A 3 -11.67 10.59 2.32
C SER A 3 -11.96 11.55 3.48
N GLY A 4 -12.24 12.81 3.16
CA GLY A 4 -12.69 13.82 4.11
C GLY A 4 -14.23 13.86 4.18
N ARG A 5 -14.79 14.03 5.39
CA ARG A 5 -16.24 14.20 5.56
C ARG A 5 -16.70 15.52 4.93
N HIS A 6 -17.55 15.45 3.91
CA HIS A 6 -18.22 16.62 3.34
C HIS A 6 -19.33 17.10 4.29
N GLY A 7 -19.16 18.27 4.88
CA GLY A 7 -20.27 19.05 5.44
C GLY A 7 -21.03 19.71 4.28
N GLU A 8 -22.35 19.55 4.26
CA GLU A 8 -23.25 20.17 3.27
C GLU A 8 -23.14 21.71 3.35
N THR A 9 -22.87 22.38 2.24
CA THR A 9 -22.72 23.84 2.19
C THR A 9 -23.96 24.51 1.58
N ASN A 10 -24.58 25.42 2.34
CA ASN A 10 -25.71 26.24 1.90
C ASN A 10 -25.27 27.20 0.76
N PRO A 11 -25.91 27.16 -0.43
CA PRO A 11 -25.43 27.85 -1.63
C PRO A 11 -25.52 29.40 -1.58
N SER A 12 -26.14 29.97 -0.54
CA SER A 12 -26.38 31.42 -0.42
C SER A 12 -25.26 32.24 0.23
N LEU A 13 -24.21 31.61 0.79
CA LEU A 13 -23.07 32.31 1.43
C LEU A 13 -21.89 32.62 0.48
N ARG A 14 -22.11 32.59 -0.84
CA ARG A 14 -21.07 32.90 -1.85
C ARG A 14 -20.86 34.40 -2.08
N LEU A 15 -20.90 35.23 -1.04
CA LEU A 15 -20.52 36.63 -1.13
C LEU A 15 -19.04 36.80 -0.72
N THR A 16 -18.16 36.81 -1.72
CA THR A 16 -16.81 37.41 -1.73
C THR A 16 -15.99 37.35 -0.44
N ARG A 17 -15.81 36.16 0.16
CA ARG A 17 -14.80 36.01 1.21
C ARG A 17 -13.42 35.98 0.56
N ARG A 18 -12.75 37.13 0.50
CA ARG A 18 -11.33 37.17 0.09
C ARG A 18 -10.54 36.33 1.09
N SER A 19 -10.09 35.15 0.68
CA SER A 19 -9.22 34.30 1.49
C SER A 19 -7.85 34.96 1.60
N VAL A 20 -7.42 35.27 2.82
CA VAL A 20 -6.07 35.79 3.10
C VAL A 20 -5.21 34.63 3.61
N LEU A 21 -4.00 34.48 3.07
CA LEU A 21 -3.03 33.47 3.51
C LEU A 21 -2.53 33.81 4.92
N ILE A 22 -2.64 32.88 5.86
CA ILE A 22 -2.15 33.04 7.23
C ILE A 22 -0.71 32.56 7.34
N SER A 23 -0.45 31.29 6.97
CA SER A 23 0.88 30.66 7.03
C SER A 23 1.02 29.61 5.91
N ARG A 24 2.25 29.35 5.47
CA ARG A 24 2.57 28.32 4.46
C ARG A 24 3.71 27.44 4.96
N LEU A 25 3.55 26.13 4.81
CA LEU A 25 4.58 25.13 5.08
C LEU A 25 5.01 24.46 3.77
N ALA A 26 6.31 24.36 3.53
CA ALA A 26 6.90 23.55 2.47
C ALA A 26 8.12 22.83 3.05
N THR A 27 8.01 21.52 3.24
CA THR A 27 9.03 20.72 3.92
C THR A 27 9.10 19.33 3.32
N ILE A 28 10.27 18.70 3.43
CA ILE A 28 10.48 17.31 3.02
C ILE A 28 10.53 16.46 4.29
N ARG A 29 9.74 15.40 4.32
CA ARG A 29 9.67 14.43 5.41
C ARG A 29 9.73 13.04 4.80
N ASN A 30 10.63 12.21 5.30
CA ASN A 30 10.70 10.81 4.91
C ASN A 30 9.78 9.99 5.82
N THR A 31 8.99 9.10 5.22
CA THR A 31 8.12 8.18 5.94
C THR A 31 8.11 6.85 5.21
N VAL A 32 7.91 5.76 5.96
CA VAL A 32 7.73 4.41 5.41
C VAL A 32 6.27 4.02 5.54
N SER A 33 5.85 3.05 4.73
CA SER A 33 4.50 2.52 4.81
C SER A 33 4.21 1.95 6.20
N GLY A 34 3.06 2.28 6.77
CA GLY A 34 2.64 1.72 8.05
C GLY A 34 1.34 2.33 8.57
N ASP A 35 0.82 1.72 9.64
CA ASP A 35 -0.42 2.18 10.27
C ASP A 35 -0.21 3.33 11.26
N THR A 36 1.02 3.51 11.72
CA THR A 36 1.40 4.54 12.69
C THR A 36 1.35 5.93 12.06
N TRP A 37 0.64 6.86 12.71
CA TRP A 37 0.65 8.27 12.34
C TRP A 37 1.99 8.92 12.70
N SER A 38 2.49 9.76 11.80
CA SER A 38 3.61 10.66 12.10
C SER A 38 3.04 12.02 12.45
N ASP A 39 3.15 12.42 13.71
CA ASP A 39 2.67 13.69 14.24
C ASP A 39 3.74 14.79 14.15
N PHE A 40 3.32 15.99 13.81
CA PHE A 40 4.19 17.15 13.63
C PHE A 40 3.53 18.42 14.17
N VAL A 41 4.39 19.32 14.67
CA VAL A 41 4.00 20.65 15.14
C VAL A 41 4.93 21.66 14.51
N GLU A 42 4.38 22.61 13.77
CA GLU A 42 5.14 23.69 13.14
C GLU A 42 4.75 25.02 13.76
N ASN A 43 5.75 25.71 14.31
CA ASN A 43 5.58 26.98 14.97
C ASN A 43 5.95 28.11 14.01
N PHE A 44 4.99 28.97 13.70
CA PHE A 44 5.21 30.22 12.95
C PHE A 44 5.13 31.41 13.92
N ASN A 45 5.52 32.59 13.46
CA ASN A 45 5.55 33.81 14.29
C ASN A 45 4.20 34.16 14.94
N TYR A 46 3.07 33.80 14.31
CA TYR A 46 1.72 34.17 14.78
C TYR A 46 0.71 33.01 14.72
N SER A 47 1.17 31.79 14.46
CA SER A 47 0.29 30.62 14.33
C SER A 47 1.05 29.35 14.61
N VAL A 48 0.33 28.31 15.04
CA VAL A 48 0.88 26.95 15.19
C VAL A 48 0.06 25.99 14.33
N LEU A 49 0.74 25.10 13.61
CA LEU A 49 0.12 24.05 12.81
C LEU A 49 0.43 22.69 13.41
N HIS A 50 -0.60 22.05 13.97
CA HIS A 50 -0.58 20.64 14.34
C HIS A 50 -1.11 19.81 13.19
N TYR A 51 -0.34 18.84 12.72
CA TYR A 51 -0.77 17.95 11.64
C TYR A 51 -0.13 16.57 11.80
N ALA A 52 -0.81 15.57 11.26
CA ALA A 52 -0.28 14.22 11.19
C ALA A 52 -0.53 13.65 9.81
N PHE A 53 0.38 12.81 9.34
CA PHE A 53 0.15 12.02 8.14
C PHE A 53 0.71 10.61 8.30
N ARG A 54 0.15 9.68 7.53
CA ARG A 54 0.69 8.32 7.36
C ARG A 54 0.69 7.94 5.90
N PHE A 55 1.64 7.10 5.54
CA PHE A 55 1.75 6.51 4.22
C PHE A 55 1.33 5.04 4.32
N GLN A 56 0.40 4.61 3.48
CA GLN A 56 -0.13 3.25 3.47
C GLN A 56 -0.13 2.70 2.05
N CYS A 57 0.10 1.40 1.95
CA CYS A 57 0.05 0.72 0.67
C CYS A 57 -1.40 0.52 0.22
N ASP A 58 -1.60 0.61 -1.09
CA ASP A 58 -2.83 0.13 -1.71
C ASP A 58 -2.91 -1.41 -1.58
N ARG A 59 -4.09 -1.94 -1.83
CA ARG A 59 -4.34 -3.38 -1.73
C ARG A 59 -3.35 -4.18 -2.59
N ASN A 60 -2.79 -5.25 -2.01
CA ASN A 60 -1.81 -6.15 -2.63
C ASN A 60 -0.42 -5.52 -2.87
N TYR A 61 -0.16 -4.31 -2.37
CA TYR A 61 1.18 -3.71 -2.36
C TYR A 61 1.78 -3.78 -0.97
N HIS A 62 3.07 -4.07 -0.91
CA HIS A 62 3.79 -4.37 0.32
C HIS A 62 5.17 -3.73 0.34
N GLY A 63 5.81 -3.84 1.51
CA GLY A 63 7.15 -3.30 1.77
C GLY A 63 7.14 -1.79 2.06
N PRO A 64 8.27 -1.24 2.53
CA PRO A 64 8.35 0.11 3.11
C PRO A 64 7.95 1.24 2.15
N ASN A 65 8.04 0.98 0.83
CA ASN A 65 7.73 1.93 -0.22
C ASN A 65 6.53 1.52 -1.09
N CYS A 66 5.78 0.48 -0.67
CA CYS A 66 4.63 -0.05 -1.42
C CYS A 66 4.95 -0.45 -2.86
N ALA A 67 6.17 -0.94 -3.10
CA ALA A 67 6.64 -1.30 -4.43
C ALA A 67 6.50 -2.80 -4.74
N ALA A 68 6.36 -3.65 -3.72
CA ALA A 68 6.23 -5.10 -3.90
C ALA A 68 4.76 -5.46 -4.11
N PHE A 69 4.37 -5.81 -5.34
CA PHE A 69 3.02 -6.29 -5.63
C PHE A 69 2.92 -7.80 -5.41
N CYS A 70 1.96 -8.24 -4.60
CA CYS A 70 1.60 -9.64 -4.44
C CYS A 70 0.12 -9.78 -4.13
N ARG A 71 -0.59 -10.52 -4.98
CA ARG A 71 -1.99 -10.88 -4.77
C ARG A 71 -2.09 -12.41 -4.71
N PRO A 72 -2.60 -13.00 -3.61
CA PRO A 72 -2.83 -14.44 -3.54
C PRO A 72 -3.70 -14.93 -4.70
N ARG A 73 -3.36 -16.08 -5.24
CA ARG A 73 -4.00 -16.68 -6.42
C ARG A 73 -4.07 -18.19 -6.26
N ASP A 74 -5.17 -18.79 -6.70
CA ASP A 74 -5.34 -20.23 -6.74
C ASP A 74 -6.24 -20.55 -7.95
N ASP A 75 -5.66 -20.44 -9.14
CA ASP A 75 -6.33 -20.66 -10.42
C ASP A 75 -5.32 -21.15 -11.48
N SER A 76 -5.77 -21.34 -12.73
CA SER A 76 -4.94 -21.87 -13.81
C SER A 76 -3.66 -21.08 -14.12
N PHE A 77 -3.50 -19.86 -13.60
CA PHE A 77 -2.31 -19.03 -13.78
C PHE A 77 -1.37 -19.03 -12.57
N GLY A 78 -1.69 -19.74 -11.50
CA GLY A 78 -0.78 -19.92 -10.38
C GLY A 78 -1.47 -20.18 -9.04
N HIS A 79 -0.72 -20.82 -8.15
CA HIS A 79 -1.17 -21.34 -6.87
C HIS A 79 -0.25 -20.82 -5.75
N ASN A 80 -0.55 -19.64 -5.21
CA ASN A 80 0.31 -18.93 -4.29
C ASN A 80 -0.41 -18.14 -3.19
N THR A 81 0.34 -17.90 -2.11
CA THR A 81 0.05 -16.91 -1.07
C THR A 81 1.11 -15.81 -1.06
N CYS A 82 0.88 -14.77 -0.24
CA CYS A 82 1.77 -13.63 -0.11
C CYS A 82 2.25 -13.48 1.33
N THR A 83 3.54 -13.29 1.53
CA THR A 83 4.08 -12.88 2.84
C THR A 83 3.73 -11.42 3.15
N SER A 84 3.93 -11.00 4.40
CA SER A 84 3.74 -9.60 4.81
C SER A 84 4.59 -8.60 4.01
N ASN A 85 5.76 -9.04 3.54
CA ASN A 85 6.68 -8.24 2.73
C ASN A 85 6.34 -8.26 1.22
N GLY A 86 5.29 -8.99 0.81
CA GLY A 86 4.88 -9.11 -0.58
C GLY A 86 5.66 -10.14 -1.39
N THR A 87 6.30 -11.10 -0.74
CA THR A 87 6.93 -12.23 -1.43
C THR A 87 5.87 -13.28 -1.76
N MET A 88 5.84 -13.74 -3.01
CA MET A 88 5.00 -14.86 -3.44
C MET A 88 5.55 -16.18 -2.89
N VAL A 89 4.66 -17.02 -2.36
CA VAL A 89 4.98 -18.35 -1.83
C VAL A 89 4.04 -19.36 -2.44
N CYS A 90 4.58 -20.40 -3.08
CA CYS A 90 3.76 -21.44 -3.70
C CYS A 90 3.02 -22.27 -2.66
N LEU A 91 1.81 -22.70 -3.01
CA LEU A 91 1.07 -23.69 -2.24
C LEU A 91 1.75 -25.07 -2.35
N ASP A 92 1.47 -25.96 -1.41
CA ASP A 92 2.04 -27.32 -1.40
C ASP A 92 1.76 -28.05 -2.72
N GLY A 93 2.79 -28.67 -3.29
CA GLY A 93 2.73 -29.36 -4.59
C GLY A 93 2.83 -28.44 -5.82
N TRP A 94 3.09 -27.15 -5.64
CA TRP A 94 3.33 -26.19 -6.71
C TRP A 94 4.73 -25.58 -6.62
N GLU A 95 5.34 -25.37 -7.78
CA GLU A 95 6.67 -24.79 -7.94
C GLU A 95 6.72 -23.85 -9.16
N GLY A 96 7.91 -23.35 -9.47
CA GLY A 96 8.13 -22.37 -10.54
C GLY A 96 8.01 -20.92 -10.07
N GLN A 97 8.49 -19.98 -10.90
CA GLN A 97 8.54 -18.55 -10.55
C GLN A 97 7.14 -17.95 -10.28
N TYR A 98 6.09 -18.53 -10.89
CA TYR A 98 4.71 -18.07 -10.77
C TYR A 98 3.80 -19.09 -10.07
N CYS A 99 4.38 -20.16 -9.51
CA CYS A 99 3.65 -21.26 -8.86
C CYS A 99 2.62 -21.92 -9.78
N ASP A 100 3.00 -22.13 -11.05
CA ASP A 100 2.16 -22.62 -12.15
C ASP A 100 2.55 -24.03 -12.62
N THR A 101 3.63 -24.60 -12.09
CA THR A 101 4.04 -25.98 -12.36
C THR A 101 3.74 -26.86 -11.16
N GLY A 102 2.85 -27.84 -11.34
CA GLY A 102 2.52 -28.81 -10.30
C GLY A 102 3.51 -29.97 -10.26
N GLU A 103 3.84 -30.46 -9.07
CA GLU A 103 4.80 -31.54 -8.84
C GLU A 103 4.35 -32.90 -9.43
N SER A 104 3.07 -33.02 -9.81
CA SER A 104 2.55 -34.13 -10.61
C SER A 104 3.00 -34.10 -12.09
N ALA A 105 3.72 -33.07 -12.53
CA ALA A 105 4.38 -32.99 -13.83
C ALA A 105 5.87 -33.38 -13.78
N ALA A 106 6.41 -33.79 -12.62
CA ALA A 106 7.72 -34.42 -12.58
C ALA A 106 7.67 -35.72 -13.42
N PRO A 107 8.59 -35.94 -14.37
CA PRO A 107 8.67 -37.24 -15.01
C PRO A 107 8.92 -38.26 -13.91
N LEU A 108 8.05 -39.28 -13.81
CA LEU A 108 8.36 -40.51 -13.11
C LEU A 108 9.76 -40.91 -13.56
N LYS A 109 10.77 -40.80 -12.68
CA LYS A 109 12.10 -41.32 -12.95
C LYS A 109 11.87 -42.78 -13.32
N SER A 110 12.22 -43.13 -14.55
CA SER A 110 12.07 -44.48 -15.09
C SER A 110 12.80 -45.45 -14.17
N ASP A 111 12.04 -46.25 -13.42
CA ASP A 111 12.52 -47.49 -12.82
C ASP A 111 12.83 -48.49 -13.94
N ILE A 112 13.95 -48.29 -14.64
CA ILE A 112 14.59 -49.30 -15.49
C ILE A 112 16.09 -49.25 -15.21
N ALA A 113 16.51 -50.10 -14.28
CA ALA A 113 17.82 -50.73 -14.34
C ALA A 113 17.60 -52.21 -14.01
N SER A 114 17.68 -53.00 -15.07
CA SER A 114 17.75 -54.46 -15.03
C SER A 114 19.16 -54.93 -14.70
#